data_AF-A0A2N1DCE6-F1
#
_entry.id   AF-A0A2N1DCE6-F1
#
_cell.length_a   1.000
_cell.length_b   1.000
_cell.length_c   1.000
_cell.angle_alpha   90.00
_cell.angle_beta   90.00
_cell.angle_gamma   90.00
#
_symmetry.space_group_name_H-M   'P 1'
#
loop_
_entity.id
_entity.type
_entity.pdbx_description
1 polymer ?
#
loop_
_entity_poly.entity_id
_entity_poly.type
_entity_poly.pdbx_seq_one_letter_code
_entity_poly.pdbx_strand_id
1 'polypeptide(L)'
;MSDEILFAEDIDEEIELQGKWKILIVDDEPEVHAVTKLALGDFVFQDKDLEFISAFDGEEAKTMFREHDDIAVVLLDVVMETDDAGLKVAEFIRNEMNNHFTRIILRTGQPGQAPEKDVIINYDINDYKSKTELTAQKLFSVVISALRSYRDIIVIEENRHGLEKIISASADLFSIHSLESFIEGIVQQLASLIGGTKDTAYLTSAVAGPRPIEQYNSSELYVFTGRGEYQDKEGNRLEEVISGRELISCQHAYTNKTMVYEDEYLVVYCDSKTQKGSLLYMSGLPRKLTKTDKHLVEMFSKNVQIAFDNVLLNKDIEDTQREIIERLADAIETSYGSQNHTQRMIKICEILGRAAGLSENDLKTLSLAVPLYDIGKIRISDNIMLNPGSLNKEEILEVRNHAQIGYNLLKDSNRPLIKTAALIARDHHEYWNGKGYPKGKSGQGIHIFCRITSLADAFDAMRSERSYKEAWPLEKVMDVIAAEKGQQFDPKMVEYLHENIDEIESIMHTLA
;
A
#
# COMPACT_ATOMS: atom_id res chain seq x y z
N MET A 1 -34.13 59.43 37.88
CA MET A 1 -34.26 58.14 38.56
C MET A 1 -35.20 57.29 37.74
N SER A 2 -34.64 56.39 36.95
CA SER A 2 -35.25 55.13 36.54
C SER A 2 -34.13 54.32 35.88
N ASP A 3 -33.31 53.69 36.71
CA ASP A 3 -32.44 52.61 36.26
C ASP A 3 -33.35 51.40 36.02
N GLU A 4 -33.73 51.18 34.77
CA GLU A 4 -34.31 49.90 34.34
C GLU A 4 -33.18 48.88 34.22
N ILE A 5 -33.14 47.94 35.16
CA ILE A 5 -32.30 46.76 35.09
C ILE A 5 -32.92 45.84 34.03
N LEU A 6 -32.31 45.77 32.84
CA LEU A 6 -32.60 44.73 31.86
C LEU A 6 -32.02 43.41 32.37
N PHE A 7 -32.89 42.44 32.65
CA PHE A 7 -32.50 41.04 32.78
C PHE A 7 -32.25 40.49 31.37
N ALA A 8 -31.07 39.90 31.15
CA ALA A 8 -30.83 39.10 29.96
C ALA A 8 -31.72 37.85 30.04
N GLU A 9 -32.45 37.55 28.97
CA GLU A 9 -33.12 36.26 28.79
C GLU A 9 -32.03 35.20 28.65
N ASP A 10 -32.10 34.14 29.47
CA ASP A 10 -31.30 32.93 29.28
C ASP A 10 -31.69 32.34 27.92
N ILE A 11 -30.81 32.47 26.93
CA ILE A 11 -30.95 31.80 25.64
C ILE A 11 -30.52 30.37 25.90
N ASP A 12 -31.47 29.44 25.99
CA ASP A 12 -31.22 28.01 25.94
C ASP A 12 -30.50 27.71 24.60
N GLU A 13 -29.18 27.54 24.63
CA GLU A 13 -28.42 27.03 23.49
C GLU A 13 -28.88 25.59 23.21
N GLU A 14 -29.57 25.37 22.07
CA GLU A 14 -29.89 24.03 21.60
C GLU A 14 -28.58 23.25 21.34
N ILE A 15 -28.26 22.29 22.20
CA ILE A 15 -27.10 21.41 22.05
C ILE A 15 -27.34 20.50 20.84
N GLU A 16 -26.58 20.70 19.76
CA GLU A 16 -26.63 19.85 18.57
C GLU A 16 -25.94 18.50 18.85
N LEU A 17 -26.72 17.42 18.99
CA LEU A 17 -26.23 16.10 19.39
C LEU A 17 -25.49 15.37 18.23
N GLN A 18 -24.31 14.81 18.50
CA GLN A 18 -23.43 14.12 17.55
C GLN A 18 -23.45 12.58 17.66
N GLY A 19 -24.63 11.97 17.70
CA GLY A 19 -24.84 10.51 17.72
C GLY A 19 -25.28 9.97 19.08
N LYS A 20 -25.29 8.64 19.23
CA LYS A 20 -25.89 7.95 20.39
C LYS A 20 -24.95 6.93 21.04
N TRP A 21 -25.04 6.77 22.36
CA TRP A 21 -24.43 5.66 23.09
C TRP A 21 -25.45 4.54 23.29
N LYS A 22 -25.14 3.32 22.82
CA LYS A 22 -26.03 2.18 23.00
C LYS A 22 -25.89 1.56 24.39
N ILE A 23 -27.02 1.48 25.10
CA ILE A 23 -27.16 0.78 26.36
C ILE A 23 -28.15 -0.36 26.18
N LEU A 24 -27.70 -1.59 26.41
CA LEU A 24 -28.57 -2.76 26.46
C LEU A 24 -29.10 -2.96 27.89
N ILE A 25 -30.42 -3.07 28.02
CA ILE A 25 -31.09 -3.42 29.28
C ILE A 25 -31.57 -4.87 29.13
N VAL A 26 -31.11 -5.75 30.01
CA VAL A 26 -31.48 -7.16 30.05
C VAL A 26 -32.11 -7.46 31.40
N ASP A 27 -33.42 -7.64 31.42
CA ASP A 27 -34.22 -7.89 32.63
C ASP A 27 -35.56 -8.51 32.19
N ASP A 28 -36.09 -9.48 32.92
CA ASP A 28 -37.38 -10.11 32.60
C ASP A 28 -38.58 -9.26 33.03
N GLU A 29 -38.35 -8.21 33.83
CA GLU A 29 -39.38 -7.29 34.33
C GLU A 29 -39.50 -6.03 33.43
N PRO A 30 -40.60 -5.85 32.68
CA PRO A 30 -40.78 -4.67 31.82
C PRO A 30 -40.77 -3.34 32.58
N GLU A 31 -41.15 -3.35 33.85
CA GLU A 31 -41.12 -2.18 34.73
C GLU A 31 -39.69 -1.68 34.94
N VAL A 32 -38.70 -2.58 35.06
CA VAL A 32 -37.29 -2.20 35.22
C VAL A 32 -36.78 -1.47 33.98
N HIS A 33 -37.22 -1.87 32.79
CA HIS A 33 -36.88 -1.19 31.54
C HIS A 33 -37.44 0.24 31.52
N ALA A 34 -38.72 0.38 31.88
CA ALA A 34 -39.38 1.68 31.91
C ALA A 34 -38.72 2.63 32.93
N VAL A 35 -38.44 2.14 34.15
CA VAL A 35 -37.78 2.93 35.20
C VAL A 35 -36.35 3.31 34.81
N THR A 36 -35.60 2.38 34.22
CA THR A 36 -34.22 2.66 33.75
C THR A 36 -34.20 3.74 32.68
N LYS A 37 -35.10 3.63 31.68
CA LYS A 37 -35.23 4.62 30.60
C LYS A 37 -35.64 5.99 31.14
N LEU A 38 -36.56 6.03 32.11
CA LEU A 38 -37.02 7.27 32.73
C LEU A 38 -35.92 7.92 33.58
N ALA A 39 -35.16 7.13 34.35
CA ALA A 39 -34.08 7.62 35.20
C ALA A 39 -32.89 8.18 34.40
N LEU A 40 -32.74 7.80 33.14
CA LEU A 40 -31.65 8.19 32.25
C LEU A 40 -32.14 8.98 31.02
N GLY A 41 -33.39 9.45 31.01
CA GLY A 41 -34.02 10.08 29.84
C GLY A 41 -33.34 11.36 29.38
N ASP A 42 -32.87 12.18 30.32
CA ASP A 42 -32.19 13.47 30.05
C ASP A 42 -30.66 13.33 30.04
N PHE A 43 -30.14 12.13 29.77
CA PHE A 43 -28.71 11.86 29.82
C PHE A 43 -28.00 12.35 28.56
N VAL A 44 -27.00 13.24 28.74
CA VAL A 44 -26.10 13.67 27.69
C VAL A 44 -24.65 13.50 28.14
N PHE A 45 -23.83 12.83 27.34
CA PHE A 45 -22.40 12.69 27.57
C PHE A 45 -21.60 12.82 26.27
N GLN A 46 -20.72 13.83 26.23
CA GLN A 46 -19.95 14.22 25.04
C GLN A 46 -20.85 14.49 23.83
N ASP A 47 -21.88 15.31 24.05
CA ASP A 47 -22.83 15.73 23.01
C ASP A 47 -23.55 14.54 22.35
N LYS A 48 -23.62 13.39 23.02
CA LYS A 48 -24.39 12.22 22.61
C LYS A 48 -25.43 11.87 23.64
N ASP A 49 -26.62 11.51 23.17
CA ASP A 49 -27.69 10.95 24.00
C ASP A 49 -27.56 9.43 24.11
N LEU A 50 -28.51 8.79 24.77
CA LEU A 50 -28.56 7.34 24.94
C LEU A 50 -29.54 6.71 23.96
N GLU A 51 -29.13 5.60 23.36
CA GLU A 51 -30.00 4.67 22.66
C GLU A 51 -30.21 3.42 23.52
N PHE A 52 -31.46 3.12 23.88
CA PHE A 52 -31.77 1.96 24.72
C PHE A 52 -32.23 0.78 23.89
N ILE A 53 -31.51 -0.33 24.01
CA ILE A 53 -31.89 -1.63 23.48
C ILE A 53 -32.45 -2.45 24.64
N SER A 54 -33.46 -3.29 24.41
CA SER A 54 -34.11 -4.09 25.46
C SER A 54 -34.12 -5.55 25.05
N ALA A 55 -33.77 -6.43 25.99
CA ALA A 55 -33.91 -7.87 25.91
C ALA A 55 -34.55 -8.36 27.22
N PHE A 56 -35.45 -9.33 27.13
CA PHE A 56 -36.24 -9.83 28.26
C PHE A 56 -35.79 -11.20 28.77
N ASP A 57 -34.87 -11.85 28.06
CA ASP A 57 -34.23 -13.10 28.48
C ASP A 57 -32.78 -13.18 27.96
N GLY A 58 -32.06 -14.22 28.39
CA GLY A 58 -30.67 -14.42 28.00
C GLY A 58 -30.45 -14.69 26.51
N GLU A 59 -31.38 -15.30 25.79
CA GLU A 59 -31.24 -15.59 24.35
C GLU A 59 -31.51 -14.35 23.49
N GLU A 60 -32.47 -13.52 23.87
CA GLU A 60 -32.67 -12.19 23.29
C GLU A 60 -31.42 -11.32 23.48
N ALA A 61 -30.83 -11.32 24.69
CA ALA A 61 -29.62 -10.56 24.96
C ALA A 61 -28.45 -10.99 24.06
N LYS A 62 -28.23 -12.30 23.91
CA LYS A 62 -27.22 -12.83 22.98
C LYS A 62 -27.49 -12.43 21.54
N THR A 63 -28.76 -12.39 21.14
CA THR A 63 -29.16 -11.95 19.79
C THR A 63 -28.81 -10.47 19.57
N MET A 64 -29.11 -9.60 20.54
CA MET A 64 -28.76 -8.17 20.46
C MET A 64 -27.25 -7.95 20.31
N PHE A 65 -26.41 -8.72 21.00
CA PHE A 65 -24.95 -8.65 20.85
C PHE A 65 -24.43 -9.18 19.50
N ARG A 66 -25.18 -10.07 18.83
CA ARG A 66 -24.84 -10.50 17.47
C ARG A 66 -25.23 -9.46 16.41
N GLU A 67 -26.27 -8.69 16.68
CA GLU A 67 -26.77 -7.64 15.77
C GLU A 67 -26.06 -6.29 15.96
N HIS A 68 -25.49 -6.05 17.14
CA HIS A 68 -24.82 -4.80 17.49
C HIS A 68 -23.44 -5.05 18.10
N ASP A 69 -22.40 -4.58 17.43
CA ASP A 69 -21.00 -4.66 17.87
C ASP A 69 -20.56 -3.46 18.72
N ASP A 70 -21.38 -2.41 18.79
CA ASP A 70 -21.09 -1.11 19.40
C ASP A 70 -21.86 -0.85 20.71
N ILE A 71 -22.41 -1.90 21.35
CA ILE A 71 -23.05 -1.79 22.66
C ILE A 71 -22.01 -1.35 23.70
N ALA A 72 -22.14 -0.13 24.21
CA ALA A 72 -21.17 0.44 25.14
C ALA A 72 -21.33 -0.11 26.56
N VAL A 73 -22.58 -0.25 27.01
CA VAL A 73 -22.93 -0.69 28.37
C VAL A 73 -24.07 -1.70 28.31
N VAL A 74 -24.00 -2.74 29.13
CA VAL A 74 -25.13 -3.64 29.41
C VAL A 74 -25.49 -3.61 30.88
N LEU A 75 -26.76 -3.34 31.17
CA LEU A 75 -27.38 -3.46 32.48
C LEU A 75 -28.05 -4.83 32.54
N LEU A 76 -27.42 -5.79 33.22
CA LEU A 76 -27.74 -7.20 33.10
C LEU A 76 -28.27 -7.76 34.41
N ASP A 77 -29.50 -8.24 34.44
CA ASP A 77 -30.02 -8.96 35.60
C ASP A 77 -29.34 -10.33 35.72
N VAL A 78 -29.04 -10.74 36.95
CA VAL A 78 -28.41 -12.03 37.24
C VAL A 78 -29.41 -13.18 37.10
N VAL A 79 -30.63 -12.98 37.61
CA VAL A 79 -31.68 -14.01 37.70
C VAL A 79 -32.82 -13.62 36.76
N MET A 80 -33.09 -14.45 35.76
CA MET A 80 -34.18 -14.28 34.80
C MET A 80 -34.87 -15.63 34.58
N GLU A 81 -34.76 -16.23 33.39
CA GLU A 81 -35.30 -17.56 33.10
C GLU A 81 -34.67 -18.68 33.96
N THR A 82 -33.43 -18.47 34.40
CA THR A 82 -32.71 -19.30 35.37
C THR A 82 -31.95 -18.42 36.36
N ASP A 83 -31.58 -19.01 37.50
CA ASP A 83 -30.82 -18.34 38.59
C ASP A 83 -29.43 -17.83 38.17
N ASP A 84 -28.92 -18.30 37.03
CA ASP A 84 -27.60 -17.98 36.48
C ASP A 84 -27.66 -17.41 35.05
N ALA A 85 -28.85 -17.06 34.55
CA ALA A 85 -29.05 -16.61 33.17
C ALA A 85 -28.16 -15.42 32.79
N GLY A 86 -28.12 -14.39 33.64
CA GLY A 86 -27.26 -13.23 33.43
C GLY A 86 -25.78 -13.55 33.43
N LEU A 87 -25.34 -14.51 34.27
CA LEU A 87 -23.94 -14.93 34.30
C LEU A 87 -23.54 -15.65 33.00
N LYS A 88 -24.44 -16.46 32.44
CA LYS A 88 -24.24 -17.11 31.13
C LYS A 88 -24.16 -16.09 29.99
N VAL A 89 -24.95 -15.01 30.04
CA VAL A 89 -24.85 -13.91 29.08
C VAL A 89 -23.50 -13.19 29.22
N ALA A 90 -23.05 -12.92 30.45
CA ALA A 90 -21.73 -12.33 30.67
C ALA A 90 -20.59 -13.22 30.14
N GLU A 91 -20.67 -14.53 30.38
CA GLU A 91 -19.71 -15.51 29.86
C GLU A 91 -19.73 -15.53 28.32
N PHE A 92 -20.90 -15.51 27.70
CA PHE A 92 -21.04 -15.41 26.24
C PHE A 92 -20.36 -14.16 25.69
N ILE A 93 -20.58 -12.98 26.30
CA ILE A 93 -19.97 -11.72 25.85
C ILE A 93 -18.44 -11.80 25.92
N ARG A 94 -17.88 -12.31 27.03
CA ARG A 94 -16.44 -12.31 27.28
C ARG A 94 -15.70 -13.43 26.58
N ASN A 95 -16.26 -14.64 26.54
CA ASN A 95 -15.54 -15.83 26.08
C ASN A 95 -15.93 -16.25 24.66
N GLU A 96 -17.22 -16.21 24.32
CA GLU A 96 -17.67 -16.63 22.98
C GLU A 96 -17.53 -15.51 21.96
N MET A 97 -17.96 -14.30 22.30
CA MET A 97 -17.80 -13.12 21.45
C MET A 97 -16.45 -12.44 21.56
N ASN A 98 -15.65 -12.79 22.59
CA ASN A 98 -14.37 -12.16 22.89
C ASN A 98 -14.48 -10.62 22.99
N ASN A 99 -15.64 -10.11 23.41
CA ASN A 99 -15.89 -8.70 23.57
C ASN A 99 -15.48 -8.29 24.99
N HIS A 100 -14.26 -7.78 25.11
CA HIS A 100 -13.74 -7.19 26.35
C HIS A 100 -13.92 -5.68 26.42
N PHE A 101 -14.75 -5.09 25.54
CA PHE A 101 -14.96 -3.65 25.42
C PHE A 101 -16.25 -3.20 26.10
N THR A 102 -17.38 -3.88 25.86
CA THR A 102 -18.66 -3.55 26.51
C THR A 102 -18.55 -3.61 28.03
N ARG A 103 -19.07 -2.59 28.71
CA ARG A 103 -19.09 -2.57 30.18
C ARG A 103 -20.31 -3.32 30.72
N ILE A 104 -20.09 -4.35 31.52
CA ILE A 104 -21.15 -5.16 32.13
C ILE A 104 -21.42 -4.66 33.55
N ILE A 105 -22.64 -4.22 33.81
CA ILE A 105 -23.13 -3.86 35.15
C ILE A 105 -24.19 -4.88 35.52
N LEU A 106 -23.88 -5.74 36.49
CA LEU A 106 -24.83 -6.71 37.01
C LEU A 106 -25.79 -6.05 37.99
N ARG A 107 -27.07 -6.38 37.85
CA ARG A 107 -28.16 -6.01 38.75
C ARG A 107 -28.75 -7.28 39.32
N THR A 108 -29.15 -7.28 40.59
CA THR A 108 -29.93 -8.40 41.14
C THR A 108 -30.85 -7.94 42.25
N GLY A 109 -32.03 -8.55 42.37
CA GLY A 109 -32.93 -8.38 43.51
C GLY A 109 -32.55 -9.21 44.74
N GLN A 110 -31.68 -10.22 44.59
CA GLN A 110 -31.34 -11.19 45.64
C GLN A 110 -29.82 -11.30 45.86
N PRO A 111 -29.20 -10.39 46.63
CA PRO A 111 -27.79 -10.49 46.97
C PRO A 111 -27.56 -11.68 47.92
N GLY A 112 -27.06 -12.82 47.40
CA GLY A 112 -26.75 -13.98 48.25
C GLY A 112 -26.42 -15.30 47.55
N GLN A 113 -26.73 -15.48 46.26
CA GLN A 113 -26.52 -16.77 45.57
C GLN A 113 -25.08 -16.96 45.04
N ALA A 114 -24.37 -15.87 44.73
CA ALA A 114 -22.95 -15.89 44.40
C ALA A 114 -22.25 -14.70 45.08
N PRO A 115 -21.08 -14.88 45.71
CA PRO A 115 -20.34 -13.76 46.29
C PRO A 115 -19.96 -12.76 45.20
N GLU A 116 -20.32 -11.48 45.38
CA GLU A 116 -20.04 -10.38 44.44
C GLU A 116 -18.59 -10.41 43.94
N LYS A 117 -17.63 -10.63 44.86
CA LYS A 117 -16.20 -10.71 44.56
C LYS A 117 -15.87 -11.79 43.54
N ASP A 118 -16.48 -12.97 43.64
CA ASP A 118 -16.18 -14.11 42.77
C ASP A 118 -16.80 -13.90 41.39
N VAL A 119 -17.99 -13.29 41.34
CA VAL A 119 -18.65 -12.95 40.07
C VAL A 119 -17.85 -11.91 39.30
N ILE A 120 -17.39 -10.85 39.97
CA ILE A 120 -16.60 -9.79 39.34
C ILE A 120 -15.31 -10.34 38.72
N ILE A 121 -14.61 -11.22 39.43
CA ILE A 121 -13.33 -11.77 38.97
C ILE A 121 -13.53 -12.81 37.86
N ASN A 122 -14.45 -13.76 38.05
CA ASN A 122 -14.57 -14.91 37.14
C ASN A 122 -15.26 -14.57 35.82
N TYR A 123 -16.12 -13.54 35.80
CA TYR A 123 -16.89 -13.14 34.62
C TYR A 123 -16.49 -11.77 34.06
N ASP A 124 -15.40 -11.16 34.56
CA ASP A 124 -14.88 -9.86 34.12
C ASP A 124 -15.97 -8.77 34.07
N ILE A 125 -16.67 -8.63 35.20
CA ILE A 125 -17.78 -7.70 35.40
C ILE A 125 -17.25 -6.36 35.89
N ASN A 126 -17.82 -5.26 35.38
CA ASN A 126 -17.34 -3.92 35.68
C ASN A 126 -17.97 -3.29 36.93
N ASP A 127 -19.24 -3.62 37.20
CA ASP A 127 -19.88 -3.24 38.45
C ASP A 127 -20.97 -4.25 38.84
N TYR A 128 -21.24 -4.37 40.13
CA TYR A 128 -22.28 -5.23 40.69
C TYR A 128 -23.12 -4.40 41.67
N LYS A 129 -24.44 -4.42 41.50
CA LYS A 129 -25.37 -3.61 42.30
C LYS A 129 -26.65 -4.36 42.59
N SER A 130 -27.18 -4.20 43.80
CA SER A 130 -28.55 -4.62 44.09
C SER A 130 -29.56 -3.70 43.39
N LYS A 131 -30.69 -4.24 42.90
CA LYS A 131 -31.81 -3.45 42.34
C LYS A 131 -32.30 -2.40 43.36
N THR A 132 -32.25 -2.71 44.66
CA THR A 132 -32.65 -1.79 45.74
C THR A 132 -31.65 -0.67 46.01
N GLU A 133 -30.39 -0.83 45.62
CA GLU A 133 -29.34 0.17 45.84
C GLU A 133 -29.22 1.17 44.69
N LEU A 134 -29.78 0.85 43.52
CA LEU A 134 -29.72 1.63 42.28
C LEU A 134 -30.81 2.71 42.26
N THR A 135 -30.62 3.75 43.07
CA THR A 135 -31.40 4.99 42.90
C THR A 135 -31.05 5.65 41.56
N ALA A 136 -31.95 6.50 41.02
CA ALA A 136 -31.71 7.20 39.75
C ALA A 136 -30.35 7.94 39.72
N GLN A 137 -29.97 8.61 40.82
CA GLN A 137 -28.69 9.31 40.94
C GLN A 137 -27.47 8.37 40.93
N LYS A 138 -27.60 7.19 41.54
CA LYS A 138 -26.53 6.17 41.53
C LYS A 138 -26.43 5.51 40.16
N LEU A 139 -27.56 5.17 39.53
CA LEU A 139 -27.60 4.64 38.17
C LEU A 139 -26.91 5.60 37.19
N PHE A 140 -27.20 6.90 37.27
CA PHE A 140 -26.53 7.93 36.48
C PHE A 140 -25.00 7.90 36.66
N SER A 141 -24.52 7.84 37.90
CA SER A 141 -23.09 7.84 38.21
C SER A 141 -22.38 6.58 37.70
N VAL A 142 -23.03 5.42 37.83
CA VAL A 142 -22.51 4.12 37.35
C VAL A 142 -22.44 4.11 35.82
N VAL A 143 -23.50 4.57 35.13
CA VAL A 143 -23.53 4.64 33.67
C VAL A 143 -22.50 5.64 33.13
N ILE A 144 -22.33 6.82 33.74
CA ILE A 144 -21.24 7.75 33.36
C ILE A 144 -19.87 7.09 33.49
N SER A 145 -19.62 6.40 34.60
CA SER A 145 -18.34 5.74 34.84
C SER A 145 -18.07 4.64 33.81
N ALA A 146 -19.10 3.85 33.48
CA ALA A 146 -19.04 2.80 32.47
C ALA A 146 -18.79 3.37 31.07
N LEU A 147 -19.57 4.37 30.63
CA LEU A 147 -19.39 5.00 29.32
C LEU A 147 -18.00 5.64 29.17
N ARG A 148 -17.50 6.29 30.23
CA ARG A 148 -16.14 6.84 30.24
C ARG A 148 -15.08 5.74 30.07
N SER A 149 -15.22 4.63 30.80
CA SER A 149 -14.32 3.48 30.68
C SER A 149 -14.39 2.84 29.30
N TYR A 150 -15.59 2.71 28.71
CA TYR A 150 -15.77 2.18 27.35
C TYR A 150 -15.02 3.04 26.33
N ARG A 151 -15.27 4.36 26.35
CA ARG A 151 -14.58 5.33 25.48
C ARG A 151 -13.06 5.20 25.58
N ASP A 152 -12.52 5.18 26.80
CA ASP A 152 -11.07 5.14 27.01
C ASP A 152 -10.45 3.85 26.45
N ILE A 153 -11.14 2.71 26.59
CA ILE A 153 -10.69 1.43 26.04
C ILE A 153 -10.71 1.43 24.51
N ILE A 154 -11.77 1.95 23.89
CA ILE A 154 -11.87 2.03 22.42
C ILE A 154 -10.74 2.89 21.86
N VAL A 155 -10.46 4.05 22.46
CA VAL A 155 -9.33 4.91 22.05
C VAL A 155 -7.99 4.18 22.16
N ILE A 156 -7.80 3.36 23.20
CA ILE A 156 -6.58 2.57 23.35
C ILE A 156 -6.47 1.49 22.27
N GLU A 157 -7.57 0.80 21.94
CA GLU A 157 -7.58 -0.25 20.92
C GLU A 157 -7.32 0.32 19.51
N GLU A 158 -7.94 1.47 19.17
CA GLU A 158 -7.67 2.18 17.91
C GLU A 158 -6.19 2.57 17.80
N ASN A 159 -5.60 3.05 18.91
CA ASN A 159 -4.18 3.37 18.97
C ASN A 159 -3.32 2.10 18.78
N ARG A 160 -3.65 0.98 19.45
CA ARG A 160 -2.93 -0.29 19.29
C ARG A 160 -2.96 -0.77 17.84
N HIS A 161 -4.14 -0.75 17.22
CA HIS A 161 -4.32 -1.29 15.88
C HIS A 161 -3.52 -0.53 14.81
N GLY A 162 -3.49 0.80 14.83
CA GLY A 162 -2.65 1.48 13.85
C GLY A 162 -1.16 1.50 14.22
N LEU A 163 -0.76 1.33 15.50
CA LEU A 163 0.64 1.00 15.84
C LEU A 163 1.05 -0.33 15.21
N GLU A 164 0.19 -1.35 15.25
CA GLU A 164 0.40 -2.63 14.55
C GLU A 164 0.56 -2.42 13.04
N LYS A 165 -0.30 -1.61 12.40
CA LYS A 165 -0.18 -1.27 10.96
C LYS A 165 1.15 -0.58 10.64
N ILE A 166 1.61 0.36 11.47
CA ILE A 166 2.90 1.02 11.29
C ILE A 166 4.04 -0.02 11.37
N ILE A 167 4.02 -0.90 12.37
CA ILE A 167 5.05 -1.92 12.55
C ILE A 167 5.06 -2.90 11.38
N SER A 168 3.91 -3.41 10.95
CA SER A 168 3.83 -4.35 9.82
C SER A 168 4.30 -3.70 8.52
N ALA A 169 3.89 -2.46 8.25
CA ALA A 169 4.29 -1.75 7.05
C ALA A 169 5.78 -1.33 7.09
N SER A 170 6.36 -1.13 8.28
CA SER A 170 7.79 -0.81 8.43
C SER A 170 8.72 -1.96 8.00
N ALA A 171 8.25 -3.21 8.06
CA ALA A 171 9.03 -4.38 7.68
C ALA A 171 9.25 -4.48 6.15
N ASP A 172 8.36 -3.87 5.36
CA ASP A 172 8.31 -4.01 3.91
C ASP A 172 8.72 -2.75 3.14
N LEU A 173 9.14 -1.66 3.82
CA LEU A 173 9.46 -0.30 3.30
C LEU A 173 10.35 -0.20 2.04
N PHE A 174 10.87 -1.30 1.53
CA PHE A 174 11.71 -1.39 0.33
C PHE A 174 10.93 -1.64 -0.97
N SER A 175 9.59 -1.68 -0.96
CA SER A 175 8.77 -1.78 -2.18
C SER A 175 7.80 -0.60 -2.36
N ILE A 176 7.41 -0.30 -3.60
CA ILE A 176 6.47 0.81 -3.90
C ILE A 176 5.07 0.49 -3.33
N HIS A 177 4.61 -0.76 -3.43
CA HIS A 177 3.30 -1.19 -2.90
C HIS A 177 3.22 -1.13 -1.38
N SER A 178 4.33 -1.34 -0.67
CA SER A 178 4.36 -1.18 0.79
C SER A 178 4.35 0.28 1.25
N LEU A 179 4.72 1.23 0.39
CA LEU A 179 4.78 2.64 0.77
C LEU A 179 3.39 3.25 0.94
N GLU A 180 2.46 2.95 0.03
CA GLU A 180 1.07 3.43 0.12
C GLU A 180 0.42 2.96 1.42
N SER A 181 0.45 1.65 1.70
CA SER A 181 -0.07 1.09 2.95
C SER A 181 0.66 1.62 4.19
N PHE A 182 1.95 1.93 4.09
CA PHE A 182 2.72 2.54 5.17
C PHE A 182 2.26 3.96 5.48
N ILE A 183 2.11 4.81 4.45
CA ILE A 183 1.66 6.19 4.61
C ILE A 183 0.21 6.21 5.11
N GLU A 184 -0.66 5.35 4.56
CA GLU A 184 -2.03 5.18 5.03
C GLU A 184 -2.07 4.80 6.53
N GLY A 185 -1.23 3.85 6.94
CA GLY A 185 -1.11 3.43 8.35
C GLY A 185 -0.66 4.56 9.28
N ILE A 186 0.31 5.38 8.86
CA ILE A 186 0.74 6.54 9.66
C ILE A 186 -0.36 7.60 9.72
N VAL A 187 -0.97 7.92 8.60
CA VAL A 187 -2.06 8.89 8.52
C VAL A 187 -3.22 8.46 9.42
N GLN A 188 -3.58 7.17 9.42
CA GLN A 188 -4.61 6.62 10.30
C GLN A 188 -4.26 6.80 11.79
N GLN A 189 -3.02 6.54 12.18
CA GLN A 189 -2.57 6.72 13.57
C GLN A 189 -2.58 8.17 14.01
N LEU A 190 -2.13 9.05 13.13
CA LEU A 190 -2.12 10.47 13.40
C LEU A 190 -3.55 11.03 13.53
N ALA A 191 -4.48 10.58 12.66
CA ALA A 191 -5.90 10.90 12.78
C ALA A 191 -6.51 10.41 14.11
N SER A 192 -6.20 9.19 14.54
CA SER A 192 -6.66 8.62 15.82
C SER A 192 -6.18 9.46 17.02
N LEU A 193 -4.88 9.78 17.06
CA LEU A 193 -4.27 10.54 18.15
C LEU A 193 -4.79 11.96 18.28
N ILE A 194 -5.20 12.57 17.16
CA ILE A 194 -5.69 13.96 17.11
C ILE A 194 -7.21 14.04 17.40
N GLY A 195 -7.90 12.90 17.42
CA GLY A 195 -9.31 12.81 17.82
C GLY A 195 -10.28 12.48 16.68
N GLY A 196 -9.84 11.75 15.66
CA GLY A 196 -10.74 11.16 14.66
C GLY A 196 -11.12 12.10 13.52
N THR A 197 -10.12 12.73 12.89
CA THR A 197 -10.34 13.44 11.61
C THR A 197 -10.89 12.47 10.57
N LYS A 198 -11.98 12.87 9.89
CA LYS A 198 -12.66 12.03 8.89
C LYS A 198 -11.94 12.04 7.54
N ASP A 199 -11.35 13.18 7.18
CA ASP A 199 -10.81 13.41 5.85
C ASP A 199 -9.33 13.75 5.93
N THR A 200 -8.51 13.04 5.16
CA THR A 200 -7.06 13.22 5.17
C THR A 200 -6.47 12.94 3.80
N ALA A 201 -5.51 13.73 3.36
CA ALA A 201 -4.82 13.54 2.09
C ALA A 201 -3.32 13.73 2.25
N TYR A 202 -2.54 12.78 1.73
CA TYR A 202 -1.11 12.97 1.52
C TYR A 202 -0.86 13.32 0.06
N LEU A 203 -0.27 14.48 -0.16
CA LEU A 203 -0.09 15.10 -1.47
C LEU A 203 1.39 15.17 -1.78
N THR A 204 1.80 14.73 -2.96
CA THR A 204 3.21 14.72 -3.35
C THR A 204 3.39 15.11 -4.80
N SER A 205 4.54 15.68 -5.11
CA SER A 205 4.93 15.94 -6.49
C SER A 205 5.60 14.73 -7.13
N ALA A 206 5.69 13.55 -6.49
CA ALA A 206 6.46 12.43 -7.03
C ALA A 206 5.57 11.30 -7.61
N VAL A 207 6.01 10.73 -8.73
CA VAL A 207 5.26 9.77 -9.58
C VAL A 207 5.29 8.32 -9.08
N ALA A 208 5.79 8.05 -7.87
CA ALA A 208 5.91 6.68 -7.37
C ALA A 208 4.57 6.16 -6.81
N GLY A 209 3.46 6.37 -7.53
CA GLY A 209 2.11 5.94 -7.15
C GLY A 209 1.58 4.79 -8.03
N PRO A 210 0.51 4.10 -7.60
CA PRO A 210 -0.06 2.94 -8.31
C PRO A 210 -0.70 3.27 -9.65
N ARG A 211 -1.08 4.54 -9.89
CA ARG A 211 -1.62 5.01 -11.19
C ARG A 211 -0.53 5.76 -11.96
N PRO A 212 -0.19 5.34 -13.19
CA PRO A 212 0.68 6.11 -14.06
C PRO A 212 0.02 7.47 -14.34
N ILE A 213 0.68 8.57 -13.96
CA ILE A 213 0.22 9.91 -14.30
C ILE A 213 0.63 10.19 -15.75
N GLU A 214 -0.33 10.13 -16.69
CA GLU A 214 -0.09 10.27 -18.14
C GLU A 214 0.56 11.62 -18.52
N GLN A 215 0.29 12.68 -17.74
CA GLN A 215 0.88 14.02 -17.91
C GLN A 215 1.45 14.51 -16.58
N TYR A 216 2.56 13.91 -16.17
CA TYR A 216 3.24 14.30 -14.94
C TYR A 216 3.96 15.65 -15.08
N ASN A 217 3.58 16.61 -14.24
CA ASN A 217 4.30 17.86 -14.08
C ASN A 217 4.99 17.91 -12.71
N SER A 218 6.32 17.90 -12.69
CA SER A 218 7.15 17.96 -11.48
C SER A 218 7.01 19.28 -10.68
N SER A 219 6.22 20.23 -11.17
CA SER A 219 5.87 21.47 -10.46
C SER A 219 4.53 21.43 -9.73
N GLU A 220 3.75 20.36 -9.89
CA GLU A 220 2.42 20.23 -9.31
C GLU A 220 2.38 19.14 -8.23
N LEU A 221 1.37 19.22 -7.37
CA LEU A 221 1.11 18.22 -6.32
C LEU A 221 -0.10 17.38 -6.72
N TYR A 222 0.01 16.08 -6.49
CA TYR A 222 -1.02 15.09 -6.76
C TYR A 222 -1.37 14.35 -5.46
N VAL A 223 -2.60 13.86 -5.36
CA VAL A 223 -3.00 12.97 -4.25
C VAL A 223 -2.27 11.64 -4.41
N PHE A 224 -1.47 11.31 -3.40
CA PHE A 224 -0.77 10.03 -3.32
C PHE A 224 -1.65 8.96 -2.68
N THR A 225 -2.28 9.30 -1.56
CA THR A 225 -3.24 8.48 -0.82
C THR A 225 -4.14 9.39 0.00
N GLY A 226 -5.38 8.96 0.25
CA GLY A 226 -6.36 9.74 1.00
C GLY A 226 -7.39 8.89 1.71
N ARG A 227 -8.05 9.50 2.70
CA ARG A 227 -9.11 8.91 3.52
C ARG A 227 -10.31 9.85 3.55
N GLY A 228 -11.50 9.29 3.73
CA GLY A 228 -12.75 10.05 3.71
C GLY A 228 -13.04 10.53 2.30
N GLU A 229 -13.28 11.83 2.12
CA GLU A 229 -13.57 12.44 0.81
C GLU A 229 -12.43 12.30 -0.22
N TYR A 230 -11.21 12.02 0.25
CA TYR A 230 -10.04 11.82 -0.59
C TYR A 230 -9.75 10.36 -0.94
N GLN A 231 -10.59 9.44 -0.46
CA GLN A 231 -10.50 8.04 -0.85
C GLN A 231 -10.74 7.89 -2.36
N ASP A 232 -9.94 7.04 -3.02
CA ASP A 232 -9.99 6.76 -4.46
C ASP A 232 -9.62 7.94 -5.38
N LYS A 233 -9.06 9.03 -4.82
CA LYS A 233 -8.63 10.24 -5.55
C LYS A 233 -7.15 10.20 -5.98
N GLU A 234 -6.50 9.04 -5.91
CA GLU A 234 -5.08 8.91 -6.21
C GLU A 234 -4.79 9.30 -7.66
N GLY A 235 -3.77 10.14 -7.85
CA GLY A 235 -3.36 10.66 -9.15
C GLY A 235 -4.08 11.94 -9.58
N ASN A 236 -5.12 12.40 -8.88
CA ASN A 236 -5.74 13.70 -9.15
C ASN A 236 -4.85 14.86 -8.68
N ARG A 237 -4.91 15.98 -9.39
CA ARG A 237 -4.15 17.20 -9.06
C ARG A 237 -4.75 17.86 -7.81
N LEU A 238 -3.91 18.43 -6.95
CA LEU A 238 -4.33 19.14 -5.74
C LEU A 238 -5.51 20.10 -5.98
N GLU A 239 -5.44 20.89 -7.05
CA GLU A 239 -6.45 21.90 -7.42
C GLU A 239 -7.80 21.31 -7.83
N GLU A 240 -7.86 20.02 -8.17
CA GLU A 240 -9.09 19.31 -8.54
C GLU A 240 -9.81 18.71 -7.32
N VAL A 241 -9.09 18.53 -6.21
CA VAL A 241 -9.58 17.79 -5.03
C VAL A 241 -9.74 18.71 -3.81
N ILE A 242 -8.91 19.73 -3.70
CA ILE A 242 -8.97 20.74 -2.65
C ILE A 242 -9.20 22.10 -3.31
N SER A 243 -10.20 22.83 -2.84
CA SER A 243 -10.60 24.13 -3.37
C SER A 243 -10.64 25.19 -2.27
N GLY A 244 -11.04 26.42 -2.60
CA GLY A 244 -11.33 27.44 -1.59
C GLY A 244 -10.12 27.86 -0.73
N ARG A 245 -10.35 28.00 0.57
CA ARG A 245 -9.36 28.53 1.53
C ARG A 245 -8.29 27.49 1.85
N GLU A 246 -8.67 26.22 1.83
CA GLU A 246 -7.84 25.05 2.03
C GLU A 246 -6.74 24.98 0.97
N LEU A 247 -7.09 25.22 -0.30
CA LEU A 247 -6.12 25.24 -1.40
C LEU A 247 -5.07 26.35 -1.22
N ILE A 248 -5.51 27.55 -0.82
CA ILE A 248 -4.63 28.68 -0.54
C ILE A 248 -3.67 28.32 0.60
N SER A 249 -4.17 27.69 1.66
CA SER A 249 -3.36 27.20 2.77
C SER A 249 -2.36 26.13 2.34
N CYS A 250 -2.75 25.21 1.45
CA CYS A 250 -1.85 24.23 0.83
C CYS A 250 -0.71 24.90 0.05
N GLN A 251 -1.03 25.84 -0.82
CA GLN A 251 -0.05 26.59 -1.60
C GLN A 251 0.89 27.41 -0.70
N HIS A 252 0.34 28.02 0.36
CA HIS A 252 1.12 28.78 1.34
C HIS A 252 2.08 27.87 2.13
N ALA A 253 1.58 26.75 2.67
CA ALA A 253 2.39 25.77 3.38
C ALA A 253 3.54 25.24 2.52
N TYR A 254 3.25 24.93 1.24
CA TYR A 254 4.23 24.42 0.29
C TYR A 254 5.31 25.46 -0.07
N THR A 255 4.89 26.69 -0.37
CA THR A 255 5.81 27.77 -0.79
C THR A 255 6.71 28.21 0.35
N ASN A 256 6.14 28.37 1.56
CA ASN A 256 6.87 28.87 2.72
C ASN A 256 7.53 27.76 3.54
N LYS A 257 7.29 26.49 3.20
CA LYS A 257 7.77 25.32 3.95
C LYS A 257 7.36 25.35 5.42
N THR A 258 6.10 25.69 5.66
CA THR A 258 5.55 25.87 7.00
C THR A 258 4.37 24.94 7.25
N MET A 259 3.94 24.94 8.50
CA MET A 259 2.70 24.33 8.90
C MET A 259 1.61 25.40 9.07
N VAL A 260 0.45 25.18 8.45
CA VAL A 260 -0.71 26.07 8.52
C VAL A 260 -1.80 25.39 9.33
N TYR A 261 -2.34 26.12 10.30
CA TYR A 261 -3.38 25.66 11.20
C TYR A 261 -4.56 26.62 11.12
N GLU A 262 -5.73 26.07 10.86
CA GLU A 262 -7.00 26.78 10.91
C GLU A 262 -7.96 26.03 11.84
N ASP A 263 -9.16 26.57 12.06
CA ASP A 263 -10.08 26.04 13.07
C ASP A 263 -10.60 24.63 12.71
N GLU A 264 -10.71 24.29 11.42
CA GLU A 264 -11.30 23.02 10.94
C GLU A 264 -10.31 22.10 10.20
N TYR A 265 -9.11 22.60 9.86
CA TYR A 265 -8.12 21.85 9.09
C TYR A 265 -6.67 22.22 9.41
N LEU A 266 -5.77 21.34 8.99
CA LEU A 266 -4.34 21.40 9.16
C LEU A 266 -3.65 21.09 7.83
N VAL A 267 -2.63 21.87 7.50
CA VAL A 267 -1.71 21.58 6.40
C VAL A 267 -0.27 21.56 6.92
N VAL A 268 0.47 20.50 6.62
CA VAL A 268 1.86 20.35 6.99
C VAL A 268 2.72 20.19 5.75
N TYR A 269 3.72 21.05 5.60
CA TYR A 269 4.81 20.77 4.68
C TYR A 269 5.77 19.73 5.26
N CYS A 270 5.96 18.64 4.53
CA CYS A 270 6.87 17.56 4.84
C CYS A 270 8.19 17.78 4.10
N ASP A 271 9.25 18.17 4.83
CA ASP A 271 10.53 18.57 4.22
C ASP A 271 11.36 17.38 3.74
N SER A 272 11.66 17.35 2.44
CA SER A 272 12.43 16.30 1.77
C SER A 272 13.89 16.72 1.56
N LYS A 273 14.80 15.74 1.57
CA LYS A 273 16.22 15.97 1.24
C LYS A 273 16.57 15.78 -0.22
N THR A 274 15.71 15.14 -1.01
CA THR A 274 16.06 14.61 -2.34
C THR A 274 15.20 15.21 -3.47
N GLN A 275 14.00 15.71 -3.14
CA GLN A 275 13.04 16.35 -4.06
C GLN A 275 12.30 17.54 -3.42
N LYS A 276 11.34 18.12 -4.15
CA LYS A 276 10.33 19.04 -3.57
C LYS A 276 9.54 18.26 -2.50
N GLY A 277 9.26 18.90 -1.36
CA GLY A 277 8.57 18.25 -0.24
C GLY A 277 7.15 17.81 -0.56
N SER A 278 6.54 17.08 0.37
CA SER A 278 5.12 16.68 0.27
C SER A 278 4.26 17.57 1.16
N LEU A 279 2.93 17.48 1.03
CA LEU A 279 1.98 18.06 1.97
C LEU A 279 1.15 16.96 2.63
N LEU A 280 0.93 17.08 3.94
CA LEU A 280 -0.11 16.37 4.66
C LEU A 280 -1.26 17.35 4.92
N TYR A 281 -2.44 17.06 4.39
CA TYR A 281 -3.67 17.81 4.60
C TYR A 281 -4.63 17.00 5.46
N MET A 282 -5.23 17.61 6.48
CA MET A 282 -6.27 16.98 7.30
C MET A 282 -7.40 17.97 7.56
N SER A 283 -8.65 17.51 7.49
CA SER A 283 -9.83 18.29 7.86
C SER A 283 -10.76 17.54 8.82
N GLY A 284 -11.75 18.27 9.35
CA GLY A 284 -12.66 17.73 10.36
C GLY A 284 -12.00 17.59 11.73
N LEU A 285 -11.14 18.54 12.10
CA LEU A 285 -10.52 18.57 13.43
C LEU A 285 -11.60 18.79 14.50
N PRO A 286 -11.73 17.91 15.50
CA PRO A 286 -12.80 18.01 16.51
C PRO A 286 -12.58 19.18 17.49
N ARG A 287 -11.35 19.69 17.56
CA ARG A 287 -10.94 20.77 18.46
C ARG A 287 -9.67 21.45 17.94
N LYS A 288 -9.42 22.65 18.48
CA LYS A 288 -8.11 23.31 18.31
C LYS A 288 -6.97 22.43 18.82
N LEU A 289 -5.92 22.35 18.02
CA LEU A 289 -4.73 21.56 18.32
C LEU A 289 -3.91 22.19 19.45
N THR A 290 -3.62 21.38 20.47
CA THR A 290 -2.74 21.72 21.58
C THR A 290 -1.28 21.71 21.13
N LYS A 291 -0.38 22.32 21.90
CA LYS A 291 1.07 22.27 21.61
C LYS A 291 1.60 20.84 21.46
N THR A 292 1.05 19.89 22.21
CA THR A 292 1.42 18.47 22.15
C THR A 292 0.96 17.85 20.83
N ASP A 293 -0.29 18.10 20.41
CA ASP A 293 -0.81 17.61 19.13
C ASP A 293 0.05 18.14 17.96
N LYS A 294 0.39 19.43 18.01
CA LYS A 294 1.24 20.08 17.01
C LYS A 294 2.62 19.43 16.91
N HIS A 295 3.23 19.11 18.04
CA HIS A 295 4.53 18.45 18.08
C HIS A 295 4.46 17.00 17.56
N LEU A 296 3.38 16.27 17.88
CA LEU A 296 3.16 14.93 17.35
C LEU A 296 3.03 14.95 15.82
N VAL A 297 2.18 15.83 15.29
CA VAL A 297 2.00 16.03 13.85
C VAL A 297 3.33 16.26 13.15
N GLU A 298 4.17 17.15 13.71
CA GLU A 298 5.48 17.46 13.15
C GLU A 298 6.39 16.23 13.09
N MET A 299 6.44 15.46 14.18
CA MET A 299 7.26 14.24 14.26
C MET A 299 6.79 13.15 13.29
N PHE A 300 5.48 12.94 13.18
CA PHE A 300 4.91 11.98 12.24
C PHE A 300 5.17 12.39 10.79
N SER A 301 4.91 13.65 10.45
CA SER A 301 5.13 14.19 9.10
C SER A 301 6.58 14.00 8.66
N LYS A 302 7.53 14.19 9.57
CA LYS A 302 8.95 13.94 9.32
C LYS A 302 9.26 12.45 9.06
N ASN A 303 8.65 11.54 9.82
CA ASN A 303 8.86 10.09 9.63
C ASN A 303 8.26 9.60 8.31
N VAL A 304 7.07 10.08 7.95
CA VAL A 304 6.45 9.82 6.63
C VAL A 304 7.40 10.26 5.52
N GLN A 305 7.96 11.47 5.65
CA GLN A 305 8.87 12.01 4.64
C GLN A 305 10.16 11.22 4.51
N ILE A 306 10.75 10.74 5.62
CA ILE A 306 11.95 9.90 5.57
C ILE A 306 11.68 8.59 4.83
N ALA A 307 10.53 7.95 5.09
CA ALA A 307 10.14 6.73 4.40
C ALA A 307 9.94 6.99 2.90
N PHE A 308 9.27 8.09 2.56
CA PHE A 308 9.07 8.52 1.18
C PHE A 308 10.40 8.79 0.46
N ASP A 309 11.31 9.56 1.08
CA ASP A 309 12.64 9.87 0.56
C ASP A 309 13.44 8.58 0.29
N ASN A 310 13.36 7.57 1.15
CA ASN A 310 14.06 6.29 0.96
C ASN A 310 13.54 5.51 -0.26
N VAL A 311 12.24 5.51 -0.49
CA VAL A 311 11.66 4.84 -1.67
C VAL A 311 12.02 5.58 -2.94
N LEU A 312 11.94 6.92 -2.94
CA LEU A 312 12.39 7.74 -4.06
C LEU A 312 13.88 7.53 -4.35
N LEU A 313 14.72 7.49 -3.32
CA LEU A 313 16.15 7.19 -3.49
C LEU A 313 16.39 5.82 -4.10
N ASN A 314 15.66 4.78 -3.68
CA ASN A 314 15.78 3.46 -4.30
C ASN A 314 15.35 3.49 -5.77
N LYS A 315 14.26 4.19 -6.09
CA LYS A 315 13.78 4.37 -7.46
C LYS A 315 14.79 5.14 -8.32
N ASP A 316 15.35 6.23 -7.80
CA ASP A 316 16.38 7.03 -8.46
C ASP A 316 17.65 6.20 -8.70
N ILE A 317 18.05 5.35 -7.75
CA ILE A 317 19.18 4.43 -7.91
C ILE A 317 18.88 3.42 -9.03
N GLU A 318 17.69 2.82 -9.06
CA GLU A 318 17.30 1.87 -10.12
C GLU A 318 17.25 2.54 -11.49
N ASP A 319 16.69 3.75 -11.58
CA ASP A 319 16.58 4.50 -12.82
C ASP A 319 17.97 4.96 -13.31
N THR A 320 18.84 5.41 -12.40
CA THR A 320 20.24 5.73 -12.71
C THR A 320 21.01 4.49 -13.18
N GLN A 321 20.83 3.34 -12.53
CA GLN A 321 21.47 2.09 -12.94
C GLN A 321 21.02 1.67 -14.33
N ARG A 322 19.72 1.75 -14.62
CA ARG A 322 19.16 1.48 -15.95
C ARG A 322 19.76 2.41 -16.98
N GLU A 323 19.78 3.73 -16.74
CA GLU A 323 20.34 4.70 -17.68
C GLU A 323 21.82 4.43 -17.95
N ILE A 324 22.62 4.16 -16.91
CA ILE A 324 24.05 3.82 -17.09
C ILE A 324 24.20 2.56 -17.95
N ILE A 325 23.40 1.52 -17.71
CA ILE A 325 23.46 0.27 -18.47
C ILE A 325 23.09 0.52 -19.93
N GLU A 326 22.01 1.24 -20.20
CA GLU A 326 21.56 1.59 -21.55
C GLU A 326 22.63 2.41 -22.29
N ARG A 327 23.20 3.44 -21.65
CA ARG A 327 24.28 4.26 -22.23
C ARG A 327 25.53 3.44 -22.55
N LEU A 328 25.88 2.48 -21.69
CA LEU A 328 27.02 1.60 -21.93
C LEU A 328 26.74 0.62 -23.08
N ALA A 329 25.52 0.08 -23.17
CA ALA A 329 25.10 -0.78 -24.27
C ALA A 329 25.11 -0.01 -25.60
N ASP A 330 24.50 1.17 -25.62
CA ASP A 330 24.49 2.06 -26.79
C ASP A 330 25.90 2.42 -27.26
N ALA A 331 26.84 2.67 -26.34
CA ALA A 331 28.22 3.00 -26.69
C ALA A 331 28.95 1.83 -27.40
N ILE A 332 28.58 0.58 -27.10
CA ILE A 332 29.12 -0.62 -27.75
C ILE A 332 28.44 -0.85 -29.10
N GLU A 333 27.14 -0.55 -29.18
CA GLU A 333 26.34 -0.68 -30.40
C GLU A 333 26.64 0.40 -31.44
N THR A 334 26.95 1.64 -31.03
CA THR A 334 27.19 2.78 -31.94
C THR A 334 28.28 2.49 -32.97
N SER A 335 29.19 1.57 -32.65
CA SER A 335 30.25 1.14 -33.56
C SER A 335 29.82 0.04 -34.55
N TYR A 336 28.75 -0.73 -34.29
CA TYR A 336 28.50 -2.03 -34.95
C TYR A 336 27.03 -2.45 -35.16
N GLY A 337 26.06 -1.74 -34.59
CA GLY A 337 24.63 -2.11 -34.52
C GLY A 337 23.70 -1.16 -35.28
N SER A 338 22.40 -1.49 -35.29
CA SER A 338 21.34 -0.60 -35.80
C SER A 338 20.85 0.34 -34.69
N GLN A 339 20.39 1.55 -35.04
CA GLN A 339 19.75 2.45 -34.07
C GLN A 339 18.61 1.73 -33.33
N ASN A 340 18.45 2.04 -32.04
CA ASN A 340 17.42 1.48 -31.14
C ASN A 340 17.46 -0.05 -30.93
N HIS A 341 18.52 -0.76 -31.33
CA HIS A 341 18.62 -2.22 -31.17
C HIS A 341 18.49 -2.64 -29.70
N THR A 342 19.23 -2.03 -28.77
CA THR A 342 19.08 -2.29 -27.32
C THR A 342 17.62 -2.18 -26.87
N GLN A 343 16.91 -1.12 -27.26
CA GLN A 343 15.53 -0.90 -26.83
C GLN A 343 14.56 -1.94 -27.41
N ARG A 344 14.71 -2.29 -28.69
CA ARG A 344 13.92 -3.38 -29.30
C ARG A 344 14.22 -4.73 -28.63
N MET A 345 15.49 -5.02 -28.34
CA MET A 345 15.89 -6.24 -27.64
C MET A 345 15.25 -6.37 -26.26
N ILE A 346 15.26 -5.30 -25.46
CA ILE A 346 14.57 -5.27 -24.16
C ILE A 346 13.08 -5.62 -24.34
N LYS A 347 12.39 -4.92 -25.26
CA LYS A 347 10.94 -5.07 -25.45
C LYS A 347 10.54 -6.44 -25.99
N ILE A 348 11.29 -6.99 -26.95
CA ILE A 348 11.04 -8.33 -27.49
C ILE A 348 11.27 -9.38 -26.39
N CYS A 349 12.34 -9.25 -25.59
CA CYS A 349 12.61 -10.16 -24.48
C CYS A 349 11.53 -10.08 -23.39
N GLU A 350 10.99 -8.89 -23.09
CA GLU A 350 9.87 -8.70 -22.16
C GLU A 350 8.61 -9.46 -22.61
N ILE A 351 8.24 -9.32 -23.89
CA ILE A 351 7.06 -10.01 -24.46
C ILE A 351 7.23 -11.52 -24.41
N LEU A 352 8.37 -12.03 -24.92
CA LEU A 352 8.65 -13.46 -24.93
C LEU A 352 8.76 -14.03 -23.50
N GLY A 353 9.34 -13.27 -22.58
CA GLY A 353 9.44 -13.64 -21.18
C GLY A 353 8.08 -13.75 -20.49
N ARG A 354 7.17 -12.80 -20.77
CA ARG A 354 5.81 -12.81 -20.24
C ARG A 354 5.03 -14.01 -20.78
N ALA A 355 5.10 -14.26 -22.09
CA ALA A 355 4.50 -15.43 -22.71
C ALA A 355 5.04 -16.76 -22.14
N ALA A 356 6.31 -16.77 -21.76
CA ALA A 356 6.96 -17.91 -21.11
C ALA A 356 6.64 -18.08 -19.61
N GLY A 357 5.86 -17.16 -19.01
CA GLY A 357 5.44 -17.23 -17.60
C GLY A 357 6.49 -16.77 -16.59
N LEU A 358 7.43 -15.90 -16.98
CA LEU A 358 8.36 -15.28 -16.04
C LEU A 358 7.63 -14.37 -15.04
N SER A 359 8.13 -14.31 -13.80
CA SER A 359 7.63 -13.37 -12.80
C SER A 359 8.00 -11.92 -13.16
N GLU A 360 7.28 -10.93 -12.63
CA GLU A 360 7.62 -9.50 -12.82
C GLU A 360 9.05 -9.17 -12.38
N ASN A 361 9.55 -9.82 -11.32
CA ASN A 361 10.92 -9.64 -10.86
C ASN A 361 11.96 -10.25 -11.83
N ASP A 362 11.63 -11.39 -12.45
CA ASP A 362 12.47 -12.01 -13.47
C ASP A 362 12.47 -11.18 -14.76
N LEU A 363 11.32 -10.64 -15.18
CA LEU A 363 11.20 -9.71 -16.30
C LEU A 363 12.06 -8.46 -16.08
N LYS A 364 11.94 -7.81 -14.91
CA LYS A 364 12.78 -6.67 -14.54
C LYS A 364 14.27 -7.01 -14.60
N THR A 365 14.65 -8.18 -14.10
CA THR A 365 16.05 -8.65 -14.14
C THR A 365 16.51 -8.90 -15.58
N LEU A 366 15.67 -9.50 -16.42
CA LEU A 366 15.96 -9.76 -17.83
C LEU A 366 16.16 -8.44 -18.59
N SER A 367 15.24 -7.48 -18.44
CA SER A 367 15.29 -6.17 -19.11
C SER A 367 16.55 -5.38 -18.77
N LEU A 368 17.02 -5.46 -17.51
CA LEU A 368 18.28 -4.81 -17.10
C LEU A 368 19.54 -5.57 -17.53
N ALA A 369 19.44 -6.89 -17.74
CA ALA A 369 20.59 -7.72 -18.07
C ALA A 369 20.83 -7.84 -19.60
N VAL A 370 19.76 -7.86 -20.39
CA VAL A 370 19.82 -8.00 -21.85
C VAL A 370 20.73 -6.97 -22.52
N PRO A 371 20.73 -5.67 -22.19
CA PRO A 371 21.59 -4.68 -22.86
C PRO A 371 23.09 -5.02 -22.81
N LEU A 372 23.51 -5.82 -21.84
CA LEU A 372 24.92 -6.23 -21.66
C LEU A 372 25.26 -7.54 -22.35
N TYR A 373 24.35 -8.17 -23.11
CA TYR A 373 24.58 -9.47 -23.73
C TYR A 373 25.83 -9.47 -24.65
N ASP A 374 26.06 -8.35 -25.31
CA ASP A 374 27.13 -8.17 -26.28
C ASP A 374 28.34 -7.36 -25.76
N ILE A 375 28.42 -7.12 -24.44
CA ILE A 375 29.48 -6.34 -23.78
C ILE A 375 30.90 -6.79 -24.15
N GLY A 376 31.07 -8.07 -24.50
CA GLY A 376 32.37 -8.61 -24.89
C GLY A 376 32.90 -8.10 -26.23
N LYS A 377 32.05 -7.53 -27.09
CA LYS A 377 32.46 -6.95 -28.39
C LYS A 377 33.47 -5.81 -28.26
N ILE A 378 33.54 -5.15 -27.08
CA ILE A 378 34.52 -4.10 -26.78
C ILE A 378 35.99 -4.54 -26.93
N ARG A 379 36.27 -5.85 -26.92
CA ARG A 379 37.63 -6.38 -27.10
C ARG A 379 37.88 -7.00 -28.47
N ILE A 380 36.93 -6.92 -29.39
CA ILE A 380 37.09 -7.40 -30.77
C ILE A 380 37.62 -6.25 -31.61
N SER A 381 38.62 -6.51 -32.47
CA SER A 381 39.21 -5.48 -33.31
C SER A 381 38.19 -4.89 -34.30
N ASP A 382 38.18 -3.56 -34.44
CA ASP A 382 37.39 -2.83 -35.44
C ASP A 382 37.65 -3.35 -36.87
N ASN A 383 38.88 -3.77 -37.18
CA ASN A 383 39.22 -4.32 -38.50
C ASN A 383 38.45 -5.60 -38.83
N ILE A 384 38.06 -6.37 -37.81
CA ILE A 384 37.25 -7.58 -37.96
C ILE A 384 35.77 -7.20 -38.00
N MET A 385 35.33 -6.35 -37.08
CA MET A 385 33.92 -5.99 -36.94
C MET A 385 33.39 -5.11 -38.09
N LEU A 386 34.24 -4.30 -38.71
CA LEU A 386 33.92 -3.43 -39.85
C LEU A 386 34.33 -4.04 -41.20
N ASN A 387 34.77 -5.31 -41.23
CA ASN A 387 35.20 -5.94 -42.47
C ASN A 387 34.00 -6.12 -43.43
N PRO A 388 34.00 -5.50 -44.63
CA PRO A 388 32.90 -5.66 -45.60
C PRO A 388 32.94 -7.00 -46.34
N GLY A 389 34.03 -7.77 -46.21
CA GLY A 389 34.22 -9.09 -46.80
C GLY A 389 33.85 -10.24 -45.87
N SER A 390 33.96 -11.48 -46.36
CA SER A 390 33.78 -12.67 -45.52
C SER A 390 34.93 -12.83 -44.54
N LEU A 391 34.61 -13.04 -43.27
CA LEU A 391 35.59 -13.33 -42.23
C LEU A 391 36.22 -14.71 -42.44
N ASN A 392 37.52 -14.81 -42.19
CA ASN A 392 38.25 -16.07 -42.18
C ASN A 392 37.98 -16.86 -40.87
N LYS A 393 38.48 -18.09 -40.78
CA LYS A 393 38.22 -18.97 -39.63
C LYS A 393 38.75 -18.42 -38.29
N GLU A 394 39.88 -17.73 -38.31
CA GLU A 394 40.49 -17.14 -37.11
C GLU A 394 39.69 -15.92 -36.66
N GLU A 395 39.29 -15.07 -37.59
CA GLU A 395 38.42 -13.91 -37.34
C GLU A 395 37.05 -14.31 -36.80
N ILE A 396 36.44 -15.37 -37.36
CA ILE A 396 35.17 -15.92 -36.83
C ILE A 396 35.36 -16.42 -35.40
N LEU A 397 36.47 -17.10 -35.11
CA LEU A 397 36.75 -17.59 -33.76
C LEU A 397 36.94 -16.42 -32.78
N GLU A 398 37.59 -15.35 -33.22
CA GLU A 398 37.75 -14.13 -32.43
C GLU A 398 36.40 -13.48 -32.14
N VAL A 399 35.55 -13.29 -33.14
CA VAL A 399 34.18 -12.78 -32.95
C VAL A 399 33.41 -13.65 -31.97
N ARG A 400 33.41 -14.99 -32.14
CA ARG A 400 32.73 -15.91 -31.21
C ARG A 400 33.22 -15.79 -29.76
N ASN A 401 34.46 -15.37 -29.56
CA ASN A 401 35.04 -15.23 -28.23
C ASN A 401 34.42 -14.06 -27.44
N HIS A 402 33.68 -13.13 -28.08
CA HIS A 402 32.98 -12.05 -27.37
C HIS A 402 32.08 -12.59 -26.24
N ALA A 403 31.41 -13.73 -26.45
CA ALA A 403 30.54 -14.32 -25.45
C ALA A 403 31.33 -14.71 -24.18
N GLN A 404 32.48 -15.35 -24.37
CA GLN A 404 33.35 -15.74 -23.26
C GLN A 404 34.06 -14.54 -22.62
N ILE A 405 34.40 -13.51 -23.41
CA ILE A 405 34.95 -12.25 -22.92
C ILE A 405 33.92 -11.53 -22.04
N GLY A 406 32.68 -11.39 -22.51
CA GLY A 406 31.59 -10.74 -21.78
C GLY A 406 31.32 -11.44 -20.45
N TYR A 407 31.27 -12.78 -20.45
CA TYR A 407 31.22 -13.55 -19.20
C TYR A 407 32.38 -13.22 -18.26
N ASN A 408 33.61 -13.20 -18.77
CA ASN A 408 34.80 -12.94 -17.94
C ASN A 408 34.83 -11.51 -17.37
N LEU A 409 34.22 -10.53 -18.04
CA LEU A 409 34.10 -9.16 -17.52
C LEU A 409 33.16 -9.08 -16.31
N LEU A 410 32.15 -9.96 -16.23
CA LEU A 410 31.04 -9.83 -15.29
C LEU A 410 30.99 -10.92 -14.20
N LYS A 411 31.56 -12.11 -14.45
CA LYS A 411 31.39 -13.33 -13.62
C LYS A 411 31.80 -13.20 -12.14
N ASP A 412 32.77 -12.32 -11.83
CA ASP A 412 33.33 -12.20 -10.49
C ASP A 412 32.49 -11.28 -9.58
N SER A 413 31.41 -10.70 -10.11
CA SER A 413 30.46 -9.91 -9.32
C SER A 413 29.60 -10.79 -8.42
N ASN A 414 29.30 -10.31 -7.23
CA ASN A 414 28.34 -10.93 -6.30
C ASN A 414 26.90 -10.45 -6.49
N ARG A 415 26.66 -9.49 -7.40
CA ARG A 415 25.32 -8.92 -7.62
C ARG A 415 24.49 -9.82 -8.54
N PRO A 416 23.24 -10.19 -8.17
CA PRO A 416 22.39 -11.07 -8.99
C PRO A 416 22.23 -10.59 -10.44
N LEU A 417 21.91 -9.30 -10.64
CA LEU A 417 21.78 -8.71 -11.97
C LEU A 417 23.03 -8.92 -12.83
N ILE A 418 24.22 -8.66 -12.28
CA ILE A 418 25.48 -8.78 -13.01
C ILE A 418 25.82 -10.25 -13.31
N LYS A 419 25.48 -11.18 -12.41
CA LYS A 419 25.61 -12.63 -12.67
C LYS A 419 24.68 -13.08 -13.79
N THR A 420 23.46 -12.55 -13.83
CA THR A 420 22.51 -12.80 -14.92
C THR A 420 23.04 -12.26 -16.24
N ALA A 421 23.51 -11.02 -16.26
CA ALA A 421 24.14 -10.42 -17.45
C ALA A 421 25.36 -11.23 -17.92
N ALA A 422 26.21 -11.70 -17.01
CA ALA A 422 27.34 -12.59 -17.33
C ALA A 422 26.85 -13.88 -18.01
N LEU A 423 25.80 -14.48 -17.48
CA LEU A 423 25.22 -15.71 -18.00
C LEU A 423 24.60 -15.51 -19.39
N ILE A 424 23.85 -14.43 -19.61
CA ILE A 424 23.30 -14.06 -20.92
C ILE A 424 24.44 -13.82 -21.91
N ALA A 425 25.43 -13.00 -21.53
CA ALA A 425 26.58 -12.72 -22.38
C ALA A 425 27.33 -14.00 -22.79
N ARG A 426 27.45 -14.99 -21.90
CA ARG A 426 28.07 -16.27 -22.24
C ARG A 426 27.22 -17.11 -23.17
N ASP A 427 25.94 -17.27 -22.87
CA ASP A 427 25.13 -18.39 -23.38
C ASP A 427 24.09 -17.97 -24.44
N HIS A 428 23.98 -16.70 -24.83
CA HIS A 428 23.00 -16.25 -25.84
C HIS A 428 23.25 -16.81 -27.26
N HIS A 429 24.43 -17.38 -27.51
CA HIS A 429 24.76 -18.12 -28.74
C HIS A 429 24.81 -19.64 -28.56
N GLU A 430 24.33 -20.16 -27.43
CA GLU A 430 24.08 -21.60 -27.27
C GLU A 430 22.84 -21.99 -28.04
N TYR A 431 22.89 -23.14 -28.71
CA TYR A 431 21.80 -23.62 -29.56
C TYR A 431 21.07 -24.75 -28.86
N TRP A 432 19.75 -24.83 -29.04
CA TRP A 432 18.93 -25.88 -28.43
C TRP A 432 19.47 -27.29 -28.69
N ASN A 433 20.02 -27.54 -29.88
CA ASN A 433 20.61 -28.81 -30.29
C ASN A 433 22.05 -29.08 -29.78
N GLY A 434 22.67 -28.17 -29.02
CA GLY A 434 24.02 -28.32 -28.49
C GLY A 434 25.16 -27.92 -29.42
N LYS A 435 24.87 -27.43 -30.63
CA LYS A 435 25.90 -27.02 -31.62
C LYS A 435 26.32 -25.56 -31.51
N GLY A 436 25.78 -24.83 -30.55
CA GLY A 436 26.14 -23.45 -30.26
C GLY A 436 27.48 -23.31 -29.54
N TYR A 437 27.80 -22.11 -29.09
CA TYR A 437 29.04 -21.78 -28.40
C TYR A 437 28.76 -20.87 -27.19
N PRO A 438 29.69 -20.77 -26.21
CA PRO A 438 31.04 -21.34 -26.13
C PRO A 438 31.14 -22.70 -25.40
N LYS A 439 30.07 -23.18 -24.76
CA LYS A 439 30.07 -24.43 -23.97
C LYS A 439 29.36 -25.59 -24.64
N GLY A 440 28.58 -25.36 -25.70
CA GLY A 440 27.82 -26.42 -26.38
C GLY A 440 26.68 -26.94 -25.51
N LYS A 441 26.04 -26.05 -24.76
CA LYS A 441 24.87 -26.39 -23.94
C LYS A 441 23.69 -26.72 -24.83
N SER A 442 22.80 -27.59 -24.36
CA SER A 442 21.62 -28.04 -25.11
C SER A 442 20.36 -28.04 -24.25
N GLY A 443 19.22 -27.93 -24.92
CA GLY A 443 17.90 -28.01 -24.31
C GLY A 443 17.72 -27.09 -23.10
N GLN A 444 17.14 -27.65 -22.04
CA GLN A 444 16.91 -26.96 -20.77
C GLN A 444 18.19 -26.67 -19.97
N GLY A 445 19.36 -27.16 -20.41
CA GLY A 445 20.65 -26.76 -19.84
C GLY A 445 21.04 -25.32 -20.18
N ILE A 446 20.35 -24.72 -21.16
CA ILE A 446 20.43 -23.30 -21.49
C ILE A 446 19.38 -22.57 -20.65
N HIS A 447 19.83 -21.59 -19.86
CA HIS A 447 18.92 -20.79 -19.04
C HIS A 447 17.84 -20.14 -19.91
N ILE A 448 16.61 -20.00 -19.38
CA ILE A 448 15.48 -19.47 -20.14
C ILE A 448 15.75 -18.06 -20.68
N PHE A 449 16.42 -17.21 -19.91
CA PHE A 449 16.84 -15.88 -20.36
C PHE A 449 17.71 -15.94 -21.62
N CYS A 450 18.69 -16.85 -21.68
CA CYS A 450 19.54 -17.00 -22.85
C CYS A 450 18.75 -17.52 -24.07
N ARG A 451 17.79 -18.43 -23.85
CA ARG A 451 16.92 -18.94 -24.92
C ARG A 451 16.05 -17.83 -25.50
N ILE A 452 15.51 -16.96 -24.65
CA ILE A 452 14.74 -15.77 -25.05
C ILE A 452 15.63 -14.78 -25.80
N THR A 453 16.77 -14.39 -25.23
CA THR A 453 17.70 -13.43 -25.84
C THR A 453 18.23 -13.92 -27.18
N SER A 454 18.54 -15.21 -27.32
CA SER A 454 19.02 -15.80 -28.59
C SER A 454 18.00 -15.67 -29.72
N LEU A 455 16.71 -15.92 -29.41
CA LEU A 455 15.63 -15.80 -30.39
C LEU A 455 15.35 -14.32 -30.73
N ALA A 456 15.32 -13.45 -29.72
CA ALA A 456 15.12 -12.02 -29.90
C ALA A 456 16.22 -11.39 -30.76
N ASP A 457 17.50 -11.71 -30.49
CA ASP A 457 18.64 -11.20 -31.27
C ASP A 457 18.57 -11.67 -32.72
N ALA A 458 18.30 -12.95 -32.95
CA ALA A 458 18.16 -13.47 -34.30
C ALA A 458 17.01 -12.81 -35.08
N PHE A 459 15.86 -12.61 -34.43
CA PHE A 459 14.71 -11.93 -35.02
C PHE A 459 15.06 -10.48 -35.38
N ASP A 460 15.56 -9.69 -34.43
CA ASP A 460 15.92 -8.28 -34.65
C ASP A 460 17.02 -8.15 -35.71
N ALA A 461 18.04 -9.00 -35.68
CA ALA A 461 19.12 -9.04 -36.66
C ALA A 461 18.62 -9.35 -38.08
N MET A 462 17.56 -10.14 -38.22
CA MET A 462 16.96 -10.45 -39.51
C MET A 462 16.01 -9.37 -40.01
N ARG A 463 15.26 -8.74 -39.08
CA ARG A 463 14.18 -7.79 -39.36
C ARG A 463 14.61 -6.33 -39.40
N SER A 464 15.83 -5.99 -38.94
CA SER A 464 16.41 -4.65 -38.94
C SER A 464 17.36 -4.41 -40.13
N GLU A 465 17.45 -3.15 -40.59
CA GLU A 465 18.47 -2.72 -41.55
C GLU A 465 19.85 -2.63 -40.89
N ARG A 466 20.90 -3.05 -41.62
CA ARG A 466 22.30 -2.97 -41.19
C ARG A 466 23.16 -2.45 -42.34
N SER A 467 24.33 -1.92 -42.02
CA SER A 467 25.28 -1.35 -43.01
C SER A 467 25.63 -2.27 -44.18
N TYR A 468 25.49 -3.59 -44.00
CA TYR A 468 25.79 -4.63 -44.99
C TYR A 468 24.57 -5.41 -45.48
N LYS A 469 23.34 -5.11 -45.01
CA LYS A 469 22.14 -5.91 -45.31
C LYS A 469 20.83 -5.12 -45.11
N GLU A 470 19.93 -5.19 -46.09
CA GLU A 470 18.55 -4.71 -45.92
C GLU A 470 17.74 -5.61 -44.96
N ALA A 471 16.75 -5.02 -44.30
CA ALA A 471 15.77 -5.74 -43.49
C ALA A 471 15.03 -6.80 -44.32
N TRP A 472 14.88 -8.01 -43.78
CA TRP A 472 14.09 -9.04 -44.46
C TRP A 472 12.58 -8.86 -44.22
N PRO A 473 11.73 -9.25 -45.19
CA PRO A 473 10.29 -9.31 -44.98
C PRO A 473 9.94 -10.28 -43.84
N LEU A 474 8.92 -9.93 -43.04
CA LEU A 474 8.49 -10.71 -41.88
C LEU A 474 8.25 -12.19 -42.21
N GLU A 475 7.56 -12.49 -43.30
CA GLU A 475 7.28 -13.86 -43.77
C GLU A 475 8.58 -14.68 -43.90
N LYS A 476 9.60 -14.11 -44.53
CA LYS A 476 10.92 -14.75 -44.67
C LYS A 476 11.61 -14.96 -43.32
N VAL A 477 11.51 -14.00 -42.40
CA VAL A 477 12.09 -14.12 -41.05
C VAL A 477 11.43 -15.28 -40.30
N MET A 478 10.10 -15.34 -40.33
CA MET A 478 9.32 -16.39 -39.67
C MET A 478 9.60 -17.77 -40.26
N ASP A 479 9.73 -17.90 -41.58
CA ASP A 479 10.11 -19.15 -42.25
C ASP A 479 11.48 -19.67 -41.77
N VAL A 480 12.47 -18.77 -41.67
CA VAL A 480 13.81 -19.14 -41.19
C VAL A 480 13.79 -19.56 -39.72
N ILE A 481 13.10 -18.81 -38.87
CA ILE A 481 12.97 -19.16 -37.44
C ILE A 481 12.23 -20.49 -37.26
N ALA A 482 11.18 -20.73 -38.04
CA ALA A 482 10.43 -21.99 -38.02
C ALA A 482 11.30 -23.18 -38.45
N ALA A 483 12.15 -23.00 -39.47
CA ALA A 483 13.10 -24.02 -39.92
C ALA A 483 14.16 -24.36 -38.85
N GLU A 484 14.54 -23.37 -38.02
CA GLU A 484 15.50 -23.51 -36.92
C GLU A 484 14.87 -23.96 -35.59
N LYS A 485 13.56 -24.26 -35.57
CA LYS A 485 12.83 -24.77 -34.41
C LYS A 485 13.41 -26.12 -33.94
N GLY A 486 13.87 -26.19 -32.69
CA GLY A 486 14.53 -27.37 -32.13
C GLY A 486 15.97 -27.59 -32.63
N GLN A 487 16.48 -26.69 -33.48
CA GLN A 487 17.88 -26.64 -33.88
C GLN A 487 18.59 -25.53 -33.11
N GLN A 488 18.55 -24.30 -33.61
CA GLN A 488 19.04 -23.13 -32.89
C GLN A 488 18.10 -22.77 -31.72
N PHE A 489 16.80 -22.72 -31.98
CA PHE A 489 15.84 -22.15 -31.04
C PHE A 489 15.05 -23.19 -30.26
N ASP A 490 14.71 -22.87 -29.02
CA ASP A 490 13.77 -23.65 -28.21
C ASP A 490 12.40 -23.71 -28.91
N PRO A 491 11.83 -24.90 -29.15
CA PRO A 491 10.52 -25.07 -29.76
C PRO A 491 9.40 -24.21 -29.14
N LYS A 492 9.40 -24.06 -27.80
CA LYS A 492 8.38 -23.26 -27.11
C LYS A 492 8.57 -21.76 -27.31
N MET A 493 9.82 -21.29 -27.38
CA MET A 493 10.08 -19.86 -27.61
C MET A 493 9.65 -19.44 -29.02
N VAL A 494 9.80 -20.33 -30.01
CA VAL A 494 9.30 -20.10 -31.37
C VAL A 494 7.77 -20.03 -31.40
N GLU A 495 7.08 -20.85 -30.61
CA GLU A 495 5.62 -20.79 -30.45
C GLU A 495 5.19 -19.45 -29.84
N TYR A 496 5.84 -19.01 -28.75
CA TYR A 496 5.56 -17.71 -28.14
C TYR A 496 5.85 -16.52 -29.06
N LEU A 497 6.91 -16.58 -29.87
CA LEU A 497 7.17 -15.56 -30.88
C LEU A 497 6.03 -15.48 -31.88
N HIS A 498 5.56 -16.62 -32.39
CA HIS A 498 4.46 -16.66 -33.36
C HIS A 498 3.14 -16.15 -32.76
N GLU A 499 2.84 -16.48 -31.50
CA GLU A 499 1.64 -16.02 -30.81
C GLU A 499 1.63 -14.51 -30.54
N ASN A 500 2.80 -13.89 -30.40
CA ASN A 500 2.95 -12.47 -30.05
C ASN A 500 3.56 -11.63 -31.18
N ILE A 501 3.52 -12.13 -32.42
CA ILE A 501 4.24 -11.52 -33.54
C ILE A 501 3.71 -10.12 -33.88
N ASP A 502 2.41 -9.88 -33.75
CA ASP A 502 1.80 -8.59 -34.03
C ASP A 502 2.29 -7.49 -33.06
N GLU A 503 2.43 -7.83 -31.77
CA GLU A 503 2.97 -6.91 -30.75
C GLU A 503 4.45 -6.62 -31.01
N ILE A 504 5.22 -7.66 -31.34
CA ILE A 504 6.65 -7.56 -31.67
C ILE A 504 6.87 -6.71 -32.93
N GLU A 505 6.06 -6.90 -33.97
CA GLU A 505 6.17 -6.12 -35.21
C GLU A 505 5.79 -4.64 -34.98
N SER A 506 4.83 -4.36 -34.09
CA SER A 506 4.52 -2.98 -33.67
C SER A 506 5.71 -2.28 -33.00
N ILE A 507 6.51 -3.02 -32.22
CA ILE A 507 7.76 -2.49 -31.65
C ILE A 507 8.76 -2.18 -32.76
N MET A 508 8.94 -3.09 -33.72
CA MET A 508 9.84 -2.88 -34.86
C MET A 508 9.48 -1.61 -35.65
N HIS A 509 8.20 -1.31 -35.80
CA HIS A 509 7.75 -0.09 -36.49
C HIS A 509 7.92 1.19 -35.67
N THR A 510 7.69 1.12 -34.35
CA THR A 510 7.76 2.28 -33.46
C THR A 510 9.21 2.70 -33.18
N LEU A 511 10.13 1.73 -33.17
CA LEU A 511 11.57 1.90 -32.90
C LEU A 511 12.42 1.61 -34.15
N ALA A 512 11.84 1.82 -35.34
CA ALA A 512 12.49 1.59 -36.64
C ALA A 512 13.73 2.46 -36.87
#